data_AF-A0A2E7F252-F1
#
_entry.id   AF-A0A2E7F252-F1
#
_cell.length_a   1.000
_cell.length_b   1.000
_cell.length_c   1.000
_cell.angle_alpha   90.00
_cell.angle_beta   90.00
_cell.angle_gamma   90.00
#
_symmetry.space_group_name_H-M   'P 1'
#
loop_
_entity.id
_entity.type
_entity.pdbx_description
1 polymer ?
#
loop_
_entity_poly.entity_id
_entity_poly.type
_entity_poly.pdbx_seq_one_letter_code
_entity_poly.pdbx_strand_id
1 'polypeptide(L)' 'MEHYADLQRLLHAVHKYRQEGKLPDDPAELDKVCARVLDYDRFDETAIDWKRIAEYEKELNGGTWPRDD' A
#
# COMPACT_ATOMS: atom_id res chain seq x y z
N MET A 1 -18.96 5.76 3.09
CA MET A 1 -18.45 4.59 3.86
C MET A 1 -17.22 3.95 3.22
N GLU A 2 -17.02 4.10 1.90
CA GLU A 2 -15.92 3.47 1.16
C GLU A 2 -14.51 3.95 1.58
N HIS A 3 -14.31 5.25 1.88
CA HIS A 3 -13.03 5.77 2.37
C HIS A 3 -12.54 5.13 3.67
N TYR A 4 -13.45 4.83 4.60
CA TYR A 4 -13.06 4.20 5.86
C TYR A 4 -12.58 2.76 5.63
N ALA A 5 -13.23 2.03 4.71
CA ALA A 5 -12.79 0.69 4.32
C ALA A 5 -11.44 0.73 3.59
N ASP A 6 -11.24 1.71 2.70
CA ASP A 6 -9.96 1.93 2.01
C ASP A 6 -8.81 2.22 2.98
N LEU A 7 -9.02 3.10 3.97
CA LEU A 7 -8.05 3.38 5.03
C LEU A 7 -7.76 2.15 5.89
N GLN A 8 -8.79 1.38 6.27
CA GLN A 8 -8.58 0.13 7.03
C GLN A 8 -7.73 -0.88 6.26
N ARG A 9 -7.93 -0.99 4.93
CA ARG A 9 -7.13 -1.87 4.08
C ARG A 9 -5.66 -1.43 4.03
N LEU A 10 -5.40 -0.14 3.86
CA LEU A 10 -4.04 0.40 3.87
C LEU A 10 -3.36 0.24 5.23
N LEU A 11 -4.09 0.53 6.32
CA LEU A 11 -3.57 0.38 7.67
C LEU A 11 -3.15 -1.07 7.95
N HIS A 12 -3.99 -2.03 7.56
CA HIS A 12 -3.68 -3.45 7.73
C HIS A 12 -2.47 -3.86 6.88
N ALA A 13 -2.36 -3.38 5.64
CA ALA A 13 -1.23 -3.67 4.77
C ALA A 13 0.10 -3.12 5.32
N VAL A 14 0.11 -1.85 5.75
CA VAL A 14 1.28 -1.21 6.38
C VAL A 14 1.68 -1.95 7.66
N HIS A 15 0.70 -2.34 8.47
CA HIS A 15 0.96 -3.07 9.72
C HIS A 15 1.56 -4.46 9.45
N LYS A 16 0.97 -5.24 8.53
CA LYS A 16 1.47 -6.56 8.11
C LYS A 16 2.90 -6.46 7.60
N TYR A 17 3.18 -5.48 6.74
CA TYR A 17 4.53 -5.28 6.20
C TYR A 17 5.54 -4.94 7.31
N ARG A 18 5.19 -4.02 8.23
CA ARG A 18 6.09 -3.63 9.33
C ARG A 18 6.36 -4.74 10.34
N GLN A 19 5.37 -5.60 10.61
CA GLN A 19 5.51 -6.67 11.60
C GLN A 19 6.14 -7.93 11.02
N GLU A 20 5.75 -8.31 9.80
CA GLU A 20 6.11 -9.59 9.21
C GLU A 20 7.15 -9.47 8.10
N GLY A 21 7.43 -8.25 7.61
CA GLY A 21 8.27 -8.04 6.42
C GLY A 21 7.65 -8.63 5.15
N LYS A 22 6.32 -8.74 5.10
CA LYS A 22 5.60 -9.40 4.01
C LYS A 22 4.67 -8.44 3.28
N LEU A 23 4.65 -8.57 1.96
CA LEU A 23 3.66 -7.92 1.13
C LEU A 23 2.24 -8.48 1.41
N PRO A 24 1.21 -7.65 1.27
CA PRO A 24 -0.17 -8.11 1.21
C PRO A 24 -0.40 -8.91 -0.08
N ASP A 25 -1.48 -9.68 -0.11
CA ASP A 25 -1.75 -10.65 -1.19
C ASP A 25 -2.09 -9.98 -2.53
N ASP A 26 -2.58 -8.73 -2.51
CA ASP A 26 -2.82 -7.93 -3.71
C ASP A 26 -2.27 -6.50 -3.53
N PRO A 27 -0.95 -6.32 -3.68
CA PRO A 27 -0.32 -5.02 -3.50
C PRO A 27 -0.66 -4.04 -4.64
N ALA A 28 -1.00 -4.56 -5.82
CA ALA A 28 -1.41 -3.76 -6.97
C ALA A 28 -2.79 -3.13 -6.76
N GLU A 29 -3.74 -3.84 -6.14
CA GLU A 29 -5.02 -3.25 -5.76
C GLU A 29 -4.88 -2.24 -4.63
N LEU A 30 -3.99 -2.48 -3.67
CA LEU A 30 -3.70 -1.52 -2.60
C LEU A 30 -3.05 -0.23 -3.10
N ASP A 31 -2.29 -0.25 -4.20
CA ASP A 31 -1.85 0.99 -4.85
C ASP A 31 -3.02 1.83 -5.37
N LYS A 32 -4.05 1.20 -5.94
CA LYS A 32 -5.24 1.93 -6.40
C LYS A 32 -6.00 2.51 -5.21
N VAL A 33 -6.11 1.75 -4.13
CA VAL A 33 -6.69 2.21 -2.85
C VAL A 33 -5.91 3.42 -2.33
N CYS A 34 -4.58 3.33 -2.28
CA CYS A 34 -3.69 4.41 -1.86
C CYS A 34 -3.88 5.68 -2.72
N ALA A 35 -3.93 5.53 -4.04
CA ALA A 35 -4.17 6.65 -4.94
C ALA A 35 -5.52 7.34 -4.67
N ARG A 36 -6.60 6.56 -4.43
CA ARG A 36 -7.91 7.13 -4.07
C ARG A 36 -7.89 7.87 -2.73
N VAL A 37 -7.19 7.33 -1.73
CA VAL A 37 -7.06 8.00 -0.42
C VAL A 37 -6.28 9.30 -0.56
N LEU A 38 -5.17 9.32 -1.29
CA LEU A 38 -4.36 10.53 -1.49
C LEU A 38 -5.04 11.60 -2.36
N ASP A 39 -5.95 11.21 -3.25
CA ASP A 39 -6.78 12.15 -4.00
C ASP A 39 -7.77 12.89 -3.07
N TYR A 40 -8.30 12.18 -2.07
CA TYR A 40 -9.19 12.76 -1.07
C TYR A 40 -8.45 13.53 0.04
N ASP A 41 -7.39 12.95 0.58
CA ASP A 41 -6.50 13.54 1.59
C ASP A 41 -5.03 13.27 1.25
N ARG A 42 -4.42 14.25 0.59
CA ARG A 42 -3.01 14.20 0.15
C ARG A 42 -2.00 14.05 1.29
N PHE A 43 -2.41 14.26 2.54
CA PHE A 43 -1.55 14.21 3.72
C PHE A 43 -1.85 13.01 4.62
N ASP A 44 -2.69 12.07 4.18
CA ASP A 44 -2.96 10.87 4.96
C ASP A 44 -1.68 10.07 5.20
N GLU A 45 -1.30 9.94 6.48
CA GLU A 45 -0.04 9.32 6.88
C GLU A 45 0.02 7.84 6.49
N THR A 46 -1.12 7.14 6.54
CA THR A 46 -1.19 5.70 6.25
C THR A 46 -0.99 5.44 4.76
N ALA A 47 -1.62 6.26 3.90
CA ALA A 47 -1.44 6.17 2.46
C ALA A 47 -0.02 6.56 2.03
N ILE A 48 0.56 7.59 2.66
CA ILE A 48 1.97 7.96 2.44
C ILE A 48 2.91 6.81 2.84
N ASP A 49 2.67 6.16 3.97
CA ASP A 49 3.46 5.04 4.43
C ASP A 49 3.37 3.84 3.46
N TRP A 50 2.17 3.50 3.00
CA TRP A 50 2.00 2.47 1.98
C TRP A 50 2.75 2.83 0.69
N LYS A 51 2.63 4.08 0.22
CA LYS A 51 3.31 4.55 -1.00
C LYS A 51 4.82 4.36 -0.91
N ARG A 52 5.44 4.65 0.24
CA ARG A 52 6.87 4.44 0.47
C ARG A 52 7.26 2.96 0.42
N ILE A 53 6.46 2.10 1.05
CA ILE A 53 6.66 0.64 0.99
C ILE A 53 6.58 0.16 -0.46
N ALA A 54 5.56 0.61 -1.21
CA ALA A 54 5.36 0.23 -2.59
C ALA A 54 6.51 0.69 -3.51
N GLU A 55 6.99 1.92 -3.34
CA GLU A 55 8.14 2.43 -4.09
C GLU A 55 9.41 1.61 -3.82
N TYR A 56 9.69 1.33 -2.54
CA TYR A 56 10.83 0.52 -2.11
C TYR A 56 10.78 -0.90 -2.68
N GLU A 57 9.65 -1.59 -2.52
CA GLU A 57 9.49 -2.98 -2.98
C GLU A 57 9.55 -3.08 -4.50
N LYS A 58 8.98 -2.12 -5.23
CA LYS A 58 9.11 -2.08 -6.68
C LYS A 58 10.55 -1.83 -7.10
N GLU A 59 11.27 -0.93 -6.43
CA GLU A 59 12.68 -0.68 -6.73
C GLU A 59 13.52 -1.95 -6.58
N LEU A 60 13.32 -2.71 -5.49
CA LEU A 60 13.97 -4.00 -5.28
C LEU A 60 13.63 -5.04 -6.39
N ASN A 61 12.44 -4.95 -6.96
CA ASN A 61 11.93 -5.88 -7.98
C ASN A 61 12.00 -5.32 -9.42
N GLY A 62 12.87 -4.36 -9.69
CA GLY A 62 13.10 -3.85 -11.05
C GLY A 62 12.01 -2.93 -11.60
N GLY A 63 11.32 -2.22 -10.71
CA GLY A 63 10.29 -1.22 -11.01
C GLY A 63 8.86 -1.76 -11.04
N THR A 64 8.64 -3.03 -10.70
CA THR A 64 7.31 -3.66 -10.72
C THR A 64 7.05 -4.43 -9.44
N TRP A 65 5.78 -4.76 -9.16
CA TRP A 65 5.47 -5.68 -8.07
C TRP A 65 6.11 -7.05 -8.33
N PRO A 66 6.58 -7.75 -7.27
CA PRO A 66 7.08 -9.10 -7.43
C PRO A 66 5.99 -9.98 -8.04
N ARG A 67 6.40 -10.85 -8.96
CA ARG A 67 5.51 -11.87 -9.51
C ARG A 67 5.44 -13.01 -8.49
N ASP A 68 4.24 -13.46 -8.16
CA ASP A 68 4.09 -14.77 -7.53
C ASP A 68 4.57 -15.82 -8.52
N ASP A 69 5.70 -16.46 -8.22
CA ASP A 69 6.23 -17.63 -8.94
C ASP A 69 5.64 -18.93 -8.36
#